data_AF-M7BCZ9-F1
#
_entry.id   AF-M7BCZ9-F1
#
_cell.length_a   1.000
_cell.length_b   1.000
_cell.length_c   1.000
_cell.angle_alpha   90.00
_cell.angle_beta   90.00
_cell.angle_gamma   90.00
#
_symmetry.space_group_name_H-M   'P 1'
#
loop_
_entity.id
_entity.type
_entity.pdbx_description
1 polymer ?
#
loop_
_entity_poly.entity_id
_entity_poly.type
_entity_poly.pdbx_seq_one_letter_code
_entity_poly.pdbx_strand_id
1 'polypeptide(L)'
;MVCDLLGVKGKDILSIGDLIFGDILKSRKRQGWRTFLVVPELARELHVWMEKSGEECQILEVLRSRDVQLAELHQALETNNPLLALSEGCAVTHPRVGPLESGSSERLDISSIRHQTQKVTHEMDMCYGKMGSLFRCGSRQTLFANQLMRYADLYATSFINFLYYPFSYLFRATPVLVALDQG
;
A
#
# COMPACT_ATOMS: atom_id res chain seq x y z
N MET A 1 28.93 19.76 7.00
CA MET A 1 29.72 19.69 8.26
C MET A 1 30.27 18.30 8.51
N VAL A 2 29.46 17.26 8.79
CA VAL A 2 30.00 15.89 9.01
C VAL A 2 30.68 15.32 7.76
N CYS A 3 30.05 15.43 6.58
CA CYS A 3 30.64 14.98 5.32
C CYS A 3 31.98 15.68 5.01
N ASP A 4 32.04 16.99 5.24
CA ASP A 4 33.24 17.81 4.97
C ASP A 4 34.39 17.45 5.94
N LEU A 5 34.07 17.19 7.20
CA LEU A 5 35.04 16.77 8.22
C LEU A 5 35.62 15.38 7.93
N LEU A 6 34.81 14.47 7.39
CA LEU A 6 35.21 13.10 7.07
C LEU A 6 35.75 12.94 5.64
N GLY A 7 35.62 13.97 4.79
CA GLY A 7 36.02 13.91 3.38
C GLY A 7 35.19 12.93 2.53
N VAL A 8 33.95 12.64 2.93
CA VAL A 8 33.06 11.66 2.27
C VAL A 8 31.81 12.31 1.69
N LYS A 9 31.14 11.65 0.74
CA LYS A 9 29.84 12.12 0.20
C LYS A 9 28.70 11.58 1.04
N GLY A 10 27.54 12.24 0.98
CA GLY A 10 26.36 11.80 1.73
C GLY A 10 25.97 10.34 1.47
N LYS A 11 26.03 9.90 0.21
CA LYS A 11 25.72 8.52 -0.19
C LYS A 11 26.66 7.46 0.40
N ASP A 12 27.81 7.87 0.92
CA ASP A 12 28.80 6.98 1.55
C ASP A 12 28.51 6.80 3.06
N ILE A 13 27.51 7.52 3.60
CA ILE A 13 27.09 7.47 5.00
C ILE A 13 25.73 6.78 5.11
N LEU A 14 25.60 5.84 6.05
CA LEU A 14 24.35 5.20 6.43
C LEU A 14 23.88 5.72 7.80
N SER A 15 22.75 6.43 7.81
CA SER A 15 22.06 6.86 9.03
C SER A 15 21.19 5.72 9.56
N ILE A 16 21.35 5.36 10.84
CA ILE A 16 20.55 4.34 11.52
C ILE A 16 19.75 5.02 12.62
N GLY A 17 18.43 4.81 12.66
CA GLY A 17 17.56 5.38 13.69
C GLY A 17 16.18 4.74 13.70
N ASP A 18 15.31 5.19 14.59
CA ASP A 18 13.95 4.67 14.84
C ASP A 18 12.85 5.72 14.56
N LEU A 19 13.21 7.00 14.40
CA LEU A 19 12.27 8.07 14.09
C LEU A 19 12.28 8.43 12.60
N ILE A 20 11.22 8.06 11.87
CA ILE A 20 11.06 8.34 10.43
C ILE A 20 11.32 9.82 10.08
N PHE A 21 10.76 10.76 10.84
CA PHE A 21 10.92 12.17 10.53
C PHE A 21 12.25 12.76 10.99
N GLY A 22 12.74 12.33 12.15
CA GLY A 22 13.96 12.82 12.77
C GLY A 22 15.20 12.32 12.03
N ASP A 23 15.31 11.00 11.93
CA ASP A 23 16.56 10.33 11.56
C ASP A 23 16.62 10.00 10.08
N ILE A 24 15.47 9.70 9.47
CA ILE A 24 15.41 9.26 8.07
C ILE A 24 15.18 10.46 7.15
N LEU A 25 14.10 11.21 7.36
CA LEU A 25 13.69 12.26 6.43
C LEU A 25 14.70 13.42 6.38
N LYS A 26 15.24 13.84 7.53
CA LYS A 26 16.24 14.93 7.57
C LYS A 26 17.56 14.51 6.93
N SER A 27 18.08 13.33 7.29
CA SER A 27 19.35 12.80 6.76
C SER A 27 19.27 12.61 5.24
N ARG A 28 18.16 12.07 4.74
CA ARG A 28 17.97 11.87 3.30
C ARG A 28 17.78 13.18 2.54
N LYS A 29 16.83 14.03 2.96
CA LYS A 29 16.51 15.25 2.20
C LYS A 29 17.59 16.31 2.26
N ARG A 30 18.23 16.51 3.41
CA ARG A 30 19.18 17.60 3.60
C ARG A 30 20.61 17.21 3.26
N GLN A 31 20.97 15.94 3.45
CA GLN A 31 22.36 15.50 3.35
C GLN A 31 22.58 14.40 2.32
N GLY A 32 21.52 13.81 1.76
CA GLY A 32 21.62 12.74 0.76
C GLY A 32 22.19 11.44 1.34
N TRP A 33 22.02 11.22 2.65
CA TRP A 33 22.52 10.03 3.32
C TRP A 33 21.66 8.82 2.99
N ARG A 34 22.29 7.64 2.98
CA ARG A 34 21.57 6.37 3.00
C ARG A 34 20.90 6.19 4.35
N THR A 35 19.77 5.49 4.40
CA THR A 35 18.97 5.40 5.62
C THR A 35 18.57 3.98 5.97
N PHE A 36 18.68 3.64 7.25
CA PHE A 36 18.20 2.39 7.85
C PHE A 36 17.24 2.73 8.99
N LEU A 37 16.01 2.21 8.93
CA LEU A 37 15.03 2.37 10.00
C LEU A 37 14.94 1.10 10.87
N VAL A 38 15.15 1.26 12.16
CA VAL A 38 14.87 0.23 13.16
C VAL A 38 13.36 0.29 13.48
N VAL A 39 12.67 -0.83 13.31
CA VAL A 39 11.24 -0.97 13.61
C VAL A 39 11.05 -2.16 14.56
N PRO A 40 11.13 -1.97 15.89
CA PRO A 40 11.04 -3.06 16.85
C PRO A 40 9.74 -3.88 16.74
N GLU A 41 8.63 -3.22 16.42
CA GLU A 41 7.30 -3.82 16.23
C GLU A 41 7.26 -4.83 15.10
N LEU A 42 8.19 -4.73 14.13
CA LEU A 42 8.31 -5.68 13.03
C LEU A 42 8.50 -7.12 13.52
N ALA A 43 9.09 -7.33 14.70
CA ALA A 43 9.27 -8.69 15.24
C ALA A 43 7.93 -9.36 15.53
N ARG A 44 7.00 -8.61 16.13
CA ARG A 44 5.64 -9.09 16.41
C ARG A 44 4.83 -9.27 15.13
N GLU A 45 4.95 -8.32 14.21
CA GLU A 45 4.30 -8.37 12.89
C GLU A 45 4.71 -9.62 12.11
N LEU A 46 6.02 -9.90 12.03
CA LEU A 46 6.54 -11.09 11.38
C LEU A 46 6.07 -12.38 12.06
N HIS A 47 6.01 -12.40 13.39
CA HIS A 47 5.55 -13.56 14.14
C HIS A 47 4.08 -13.89 13.81
N VAL A 48 3.17 -12.91 13.90
CA VAL A 48 1.76 -13.09 13.54
C VAL A 48 1.63 -13.48 12.06
N TRP A 49 2.34 -12.78 11.17
CA TRP A 49 2.34 -13.08 9.73
C TRP A 49 2.80 -14.51 9.43
N MET A 50 3.83 -15.02 10.10
CA MET A 50 4.32 -16.38 9.89
C MET A 50 3.32 -17.42 10.40
N GLU A 51 2.78 -17.24 11.62
CA GLU A 51 1.79 -18.15 12.21
C GLU A 51 0.49 -18.22 11.39
N LYS A 52 0.10 -17.09 10.79
CA LYS A 52 -1.15 -16.93 10.04
C LYS A 52 -0.98 -16.90 8.53
N SER A 53 0.24 -17.12 8.03
CA SER A 53 0.60 -16.97 6.61
C SER A 53 -0.34 -17.71 5.64
N GLY A 54 -0.77 -18.93 5.98
CA GLY A 54 -1.74 -19.70 5.17
C GLY A 54 -3.13 -19.06 5.10
N GLU A 55 -3.64 -18.57 6.23
CA GLU A 55 -4.96 -17.91 6.34
C GLU A 55 -4.91 -16.50 5.72
N GLU A 56 -3.84 -15.75 5.98
CA GLU A 56 -3.67 -14.38 5.49
C GLU A 56 -3.51 -14.30 3.98
N CYS A 57 -2.79 -15.24 3.34
CA CYS A 57 -2.69 -15.27 1.89
C CYS A 57 -4.08 -15.43 1.24
N GLN A 58 -4.92 -16.33 1.76
CA GLN A 58 -6.30 -16.49 1.29
C GLN A 58 -7.13 -15.23 1.56
N ILE A 59 -7.05 -14.67 2.76
CA ILE A 59 -7.77 -13.45 3.14
C ILE A 59 -7.40 -12.28 2.23
N LEU A 60 -6.11 -12.08 1.92
CA LEU A 60 -5.65 -10.99 1.06
C LEU A 60 -6.09 -11.17 -0.38
N GLU A 61 -6.11 -12.41 -0.89
CA GLU A 61 -6.63 -12.70 -2.23
C GLU A 61 -8.14 -12.44 -2.31
N VAL A 62 -8.88 -12.86 -1.30
CA VAL A 62 -10.32 -12.62 -1.10
C VAL A 62 -10.65 -11.13 -1.03
N LEU A 63 -9.83 -10.35 -0.31
CA LEU A 63 -9.96 -8.88 -0.23
C LEU A 63 -9.65 -8.23 -1.57
N ARG A 64 -8.54 -8.62 -2.22
CA ARG A 64 -8.15 -8.07 -3.53
C ARG A 64 -9.19 -8.35 -4.61
N SER A 65 -9.74 -9.57 -4.64
CA SER A 65 -10.80 -9.92 -5.59
C SER A 65 -12.06 -9.07 -5.37
N ARG A 66 -12.43 -8.81 -4.11
CA ARG A 66 -13.55 -7.92 -3.79
C ARG A 66 -13.28 -6.46 -4.16
N ASP A 67 -12.05 -5.99 -3.97
CA ASP A 67 -11.68 -4.63 -4.37
C ASP A 67 -11.79 -4.45 -5.89
N VAL A 68 -11.41 -5.46 -6.68
CA VAL A 68 -11.60 -5.47 -8.14
C VAL A 68 -13.08 -5.46 -8.51
N GLN A 69 -13.88 -6.34 -7.91
CA GLN A 69 -15.34 -6.39 -8.15
C GLN A 69 -16.03 -5.06 -7.81
N LEU A 70 -15.65 -4.43 -6.69
CA LEU A 70 -16.16 -3.10 -6.34
C LEU A 70 -15.76 -2.06 -7.39
N ALA A 71 -14.51 -2.05 -7.84
CA ALA A 71 -14.05 -1.12 -8.87
C ALA A 71 -14.84 -1.27 -10.18
N GLU A 72 -15.08 -2.51 -10.63
CA GLU A 72 -15.88 -2.82 -11.82
C GLU A 72 -17.34 -2.32 -11.68
N LEU A 73 -17.98 -2.56 -10.53
CA LEU A 73 -19.34 -2.07 -10.26
C LEU A 73 -19.40 -0.53 -10.22
N HIS A 74 -18.40 0.10 -9.61
CA HIS A 74 -18.29 1.57 -9.58
C HIS A 74 -18.14 2.14 -10.99
N GLN A 75 -17.29 1.55 -11.84
CA GLN A 75 -17.10 1.96 -13.22
C GLN A 75 -18.38 1.79 -14.05
N ALA A 76 -19.09 0.66 -13.91
CA ALA A 76 -20.35 0.40 -14.59
C ALA A 76 -21.44 1.42 -14.23
N LEU A 77 -21.50 1.86 -12.97
CA LEU A 77 -22.42 2.91 -12.52
C LEU A 77 -22.08 4.28 -13.12
N GLU A 78 -20.79 4.59 -13.30
CA GLU A 78 -20.36 5.83 -13.94
C GLU A 78 -20.70 5.83 -15.44
N THR A 79 -20.46 4.72 -16.16
CA THR A 79 -20.81 4.60 -17.59
C THR A 79 -22.31 4.63 -17.85
N ASN A 80 -23.11 4.10 -16.93
CA ASN A 80 -24.58 4.06 -17.04
C ASN A 80 -25.25 5.33 -16.50
N ASN A 81 -24.49 6.34 -16.07
CA ASN A 81 -25.04 7.60 -15.56
C ASN A 81 -25.34 8.59 -16.70
N PRO A 82 -26.62 8.82 -17.07
CA PRO A 82 -26.98 9.68 -18.19
C PRO A 82 -26.58 11.16 -18.00
N LEU A 83 -26.28 11.60 -16.77
CA LEU A 83 -25.79 12.96 -16.50
C LEU A 83 -24.34 13.18 -16.94
N LEU A 84 -23.49 12.13 -16.95
CA LEU A 84 -22.09 12.20 -17.39
C LEU A 84 -21.95 12.11 -18.92
N ALA A 85 -22.83 11.32 -19.57
CA ALA A 85 -22.91 11.24 -21.03
C ALA A 85 -23.28 12.57 -21.72
N LEU A 86 -23.79 13.55 -20.97
CA LEU A 86 -24.08 14.91 -21.44
C LEU A 86 -22.92 15.90 -21.21
N SER A 87 -21.92 15.53 -20.41
CA SER A 87 -20.74 16.37 -20.11
C SER A 87 -19.58 16.11 -21.08
N GLU A 88 -19.50 14.91 -21.66
CA GLU A 88 -18.56 14.62 -22.75
C GLU A 88 -19.22 15.04 -24.06
N GLY A 89 -18.83 16.21 -24.58
CA GLY A 89 -19.38 16.83 -25.79
C GLY A 89 -19.10 16.07 -27.08
N CYS A 90 -19.51 14.81 -27.19
CA CYS A 90 -19.45 14.03 -28.42
C CYS A 90 -20.73 14.29 -29.23
N ALA A 91 -20.60 15.12 -30.27
CA ALA A 91 -21.66 15.32 -31.25
C ALA A 91 -21.81 14.05 -32.10
N VAL A 92 -22.82 13.22 -31.81
CA VAL A 92 -23.31 12.21 -32.75
C VAL A 92 -24.82 12.27 -32.85
N THR A 93 -25.27 12.54 -34.07
CA THR A 93 -26.65 12.55 -34.55
C THR A 93 -27.28 11.16 -34.45
N HIS A 94 -28.39 11.02 -33.71
CA HIS A 94 -29.65 10.35 -34.06
C HIS A 94 -30.37 9.78 -32.81
N PRO A 95 -31.70 9.98 -32.66
CA PRO A 95 -32.44 9.49 -31.51
C PRO A 95 -32.79 8.01 -31.70
N ARG A 96 -32.18 7.13 -30.91
CA ARG A 96 -32.72 5.78 -30.68
C ARG A 96 -33.53 5.79 -29.40
N VAL A 97 -34.86 5.79 -29.57
CA VAL A 97 -35.83 5.49 -28.52
C VAL A 97 -35.87 3.97 -28.31
N GLY A 98 -35.66 3.53 -27.07
CA GLY A 98 -36.09 2.22 -26.58
C GLY A 98 -35.26 1.73 -25.36
N PRO A 99 -35.87 1.02 -24.41
CA PRO A 99 -37.16 1.24 -23.74
C PRO A 99 -36.96 1.73 -22.29
N LEU A 100 -38.03 2.27 -21.69
CA LEU A 100 -38.14 2.40 -20.23
C LEU A 100 -37.94 1.01 -19.58
N GLU A 101 -36.78 0.77 -19.00
CA GLU A 101 -36.61 -0.23 -17.94
C GLU A 101 -36.55 0.55 -16.63
N SER A 102 -37.69 0.56 -15.95
CA SER A 102 -37.83 0.49 -14.51
C SER A 102 -36.62 0.93 -13.68
N GLY A 103 -36.72 2.15 -13.14
CA GLY A 103 -36.00 2.52 -11.93
C GLY A 103 -36.45 1.63 -10.77
N SER A 104 -35.83 0.47 -10.63
CA SER A 104 -35.72 -0.32 -9.41
C SER A 104 -34.92 -1.59 -9.70
N SER A 105 -33.94 -1.89 -8.85
CA SER A 105 -33.30 -3.20 -8.69
C SER A 105 -31.93 -3.52 -9.32
N GLU A 106 -31.05 -2.55 -9.62
CA GLU A 106 -29.60 -2.82 -9.75
C GLU A 106 -28.72 -1.92 -8.86
N ARG A 107 -29.28 -1.43 -7.77
CA ARG A 107 -28.50 -0.92 -6.63
C ARG A 107 -27.85 -2.07 -5.83
N LEU A 108 -27.80 -3.27 -6.41
CA LEU A 108 -27.71 -4.54 -5.71
C LEU A 108 -26.23 -4.94 -5.51
N ASP A 109 -25.94 -5.24 -4.24
CA ASP A 109 -24.76 -5.88 -3.68
C ASP A 109 -23.49 -5.06 -3.34
N ILE A 110 -23.40 -3.76 -3.66
CA ILE A 110 -22.26 -2.93 -3.18
C ILE A 110 -22.20 -2.90 -1.65
N SER A 111 -23.35 -2.79 -0.99
CA SER A 111 -23.43 -2.78 0.48
C SER A 111 -22.99 -4.13 1.08
N SER A 112 -23.36 -5.23 0.44
CA SER A 112 -23.01 -6.59 0.84
C SER A 112 -21.51 -6.86 0.67
N ILE A 113 -20.95 -6.52 -0.50
CA ILE A 113 -19.51 -6.65 -0.77
C ILE A 113 -18.72 -5.78 0.20
N ARG A 114 -19.13 -4.52 0.42
CA ARG A 114 -18.49 -3.63 1.39
C ARG A 114 -18.55 -4.19 2.80
N HIS A 115 -19.70 -4.72 3.23
CA HIS A 115 -19.85 -5.33 4.54
C HIS A 115 -18.95 -6.55 4.70
N GLN A 116 -18.88 -7.42 3.69
CA GLN A 116 -18.03 -8.59 3.70
C GLN A 116 -16.54 -8.22 3.71
N THR A 117 -16.13 -7.22 2.92
CA THR A 117 -14.75 -6.67 2.95
C THR A 117 -14.41 -6.12 4.32
N GLN A 118 -15.33 -5.39 4.96
CA GLN A 118 -15.14 -4.87 6.32
C GLN A 118 -15.00 -6.00 7.34
N LYS A 119 -15.85 -7.03 7.27
CA LYS A 119 -15.82 -8.17 8.17
C LYS A 119 -14.48 -8.92 8.06
N VAL A 120 -14.08 -9.26 6.84
CA VAL A 120 -12.82 -9.97 6.57
C VAL A 120 -11.61 -9.13 6.98
N THR A 121 -11.63 -7.83 6.70
CA THR A 121 -10.57 -6.90 7.14
C THR A 121 -10.47 -6.87 8.66
N HIS A 122 -11.62 -6.80 9.35
CA HIS A 122 -11.65 -6.77 10.81
C HIS A 122 -11.11 -8.07 11.43
N GLU A 123 -11.51 -9.23 10.91
CA GLU A 123 -11.00 -10.53 11.37
C GLU A 123 -9.47 -10.63 11.22
N MET A 124 -8.93 -10.15 10.09
CA MET A 124 -7.49 -10.08 9.86
C MET A 124 -6.78 -9.14 10.84
N ASP A 125 -7.28 -7.91 10.97
CA ASP A 125 -6.66 -6.88 11.82
C ASP A 125 -6.64 -7.31 13.30
N MET A 126 -7.66 -8.03 13.75
CA MET A 126 -7.75 -8.52 15.13
C MET A 126 -6.62 -9.51 15.50
N CYS A 127 -5.98 -10.17 14.53
CA CYS A 127 -4.80 -11.01 14.77
C CYS A 127 -3.59 -10.20 15.25
N TYR A 128 -3.48 -8.95 14.80
CA TYR A 128 -2.39 -8.03 15.16
C TYR A 128 -2.71 -7.19 16.40
N GLY A 129 -3.98 -7.18 16.83
CA GLY A 129 -4.47 -6.49 18.02
C GLY A 129 -5.54 -5.47 17.70
N LYS A 130 -5.94 -4.67 18.70
CA LYS A 130 -7.10 -3.77 18.60
C LYS A 130 -7.01 -2.73 17.47
N MET A 131 -5.80 -2.36 17.06
CA MET A 131 -5.56 -1.35 16.02
C MET A 131 -5.09 -1.96 14.69
N GLY A 132 -5.09 -3.29 14.55
CA GLY A 132 -4.60 -3.95 13.35
C GLY A 132 -3.09 -3.97 13.24
N SER A 133 -2.62 -4.29 12.03
CA SER A 133 -1.21 -4.31 11.68
C SER A 133 -0.66 -2.89 11.53
N LEU A 134 0.58 -2.70 11.95
CA LEU A 134 1.35 -1.48 11.70
C LEU A 134 1.55 -1.24 10.20
N PHE A 135 1.58 -2.30 9.39
CA PHE A 135 1.91 -2.21 7.96
C PHE A 135 0.69 -2.17 7.04
N ARG A 136 -0.45 -2.73 7.46
CA ARG A 136 -1.64 -2.83 6.62
C ARG A 136 -2.95 -2.72 7.39
N CYS A 137 -4.01 -2.36 6.67
CA CYS A 137 -5.40 -2.52 7.07
C CYS A 137 -6.13 -3.15 5.88
N GLY A 138 -6.48 -4.43 6.00
CA GLY A 138 -6.97 -5.23 4.89
C GLY A 138 -5.96 -5.31 3.73
N SER A 139 -6.42 -4.99 2.52
CA SER A 139 -5.59 -4.97 1.30
C SER A 139 -4.71 -3.71 1.17
N ARG A 140 -4.89 -2.71 2.04
CA ARG A 140 -4.25 -1.40 1.92
C ARG A 140 -3.08 -1.25 2.88
N GLN A 141 -2.03 -0.60 2.43
CA GLN A 141 -0.90 -0.23 3.29
C GLN A 141 -1.25 0.96 4.18
N THR A 142 -0.74 0.95 5.42
CA THR A 142 -0.88 2.09 6.34
C THR A 142 -0.02 3.27 5.89
N LEU A 143 -0.27 4.45 6.49
CA LEU A 143 0.61 5.60 6.30
C LEU A 143 2.05 5.29 6.73
N PHE A 144 2.22 4.55 7.82
CA PHE A 144 3.54 4.13 8.32
C PHE A 144 4.27 3.28 7.27
N ALA A 145 3.64 2.24 6.72
CA ALA A 145 4.24 1.41 5.69
C ALA A 145 4.65 2.22 4.46
N ASN A 146 3.77 3.12 4.00
CA ASN A 146 4.04 4.00 2.87
C ASN A 146 5.24 4.92 3.14
N GLN A 147 5.34 5.49 4.34
CA GLN A 147 6.48 6.33 4.73
C GLN A 147 7.77 5.52 4.85
N LEU A 148 7.71 4.33 5.43
CA LEU A 148 8.85 3.44 5.56
C LEU A 148 9.43 3.09 4.18
N MET A 149 8.60 2.55 3.27
CA MET A 149 9.04 2.19 1.91
C MET A 149 9.54 3.39 1.12
N ARG A 150 8.94 4.57 1.34
CA ARG A 150 9.35 5.78 0.63
C ARG A 150 10.69 6.30 1.13
N TYR A 151 10.94 6.28 2.45
CA TYR A 151 12.02 7.06 3.06
C TYR A 151 13.23 6.23 3.51
N ALA A 152 13.03 5.00 3.96
CA ALA A 152 14.11 4.13 4.41
C ALA A 152 14.65 3.31 3.24
N ASP A 153 15.98 3.28 3.07
CA ASP A 153 16.60 2.37 2.08
C ASP A 153 16.62 0.93 2.57
N LEU A 154 16.74 0.75 3.90
CA LEU A 154 16.72 -0.54 4.59
C LEU A 154 15.89 -0.43 5.88
N TYR A 155 15.31 -1.53 6.33
CA TYR A 155 14.66 -1.59 7.63
C TYR A 155 14.75 -2.99 8.23
N ALA A 156 14.79 -3.09 9.56
CA ALA A 156 14.74 -4.35 10.27
C ALA A 156 14.25 -4.16 11.71
N THR A 157 14.08 -5.27 12.43
CA THR A 157 13.74 -5.29 13.85
C THR A 157 14.82 -4.67 14.73
N SER A 158 16.08 -4.87 14.36
CA SER A 158 17.25 -4.34 15.06
C SER A 158 18.37 -4.05 14.08
N PHE A 159 19.22 -3.07 14.42
CA PHE A 159 20.45 -2.81 13.68
C PHE A 159 21.47 -3.96 13.82
N ILE A 160 21.34 -4.80 14.85
CA ILE A 160 22.18 -6.00 15.06
C ILE A 160 22.04 -6.97 13.89
N ASN A 161 20.93 -6.90 13.13
CA ASN A 161 20.71 -7.75 11.97
C ASN A 161 21.82 -7.63 10.92
N PHE A 162 22.58 -6.52 10.89
CA PHE A 162 23.76 -6.38 10.03
C PHE A 162 24.89 -7.38 10.33
N LEU A 163 25.01 -7.86 11.58
CA LEU A 163 26.07 -8.81 11.95
C LEU A 163 25.93 -10.17 11.26
N TYR A 164 24.74 -10.48 10.73
CA TYR A 164 24.50 -11.71 9.97
C TYR A 164 24.92 -11.59 8.49
N TYR A 165 25.37 -10.42 8.04
CA TYR A 165 25.79 -10.16 6.67
C TYR A 165 27.29 -9.89 6.59
N PRO A 166 27.97 -10.26 5.49
CA PRO A 166 29.37 -9.93 5.28
C PRO A 166 29.55 -8.42 5.05
N PHE A 167 30.74 -7.89 5.34
CA PHE A 167 31.04 -6.46 5.23
C PHE A 167 30.77 -5.84 3.85
N SER A 168 30.93 -6.61 2.77
CA SER A 168 30.74 -6.16 1.38
C SER A 168 29.42 -6.64 0.77
N TYR A 169 28.39 -6.88 1.59
CA TYR A 169 27.09 -7.34 1.10
C TYR A 169 26.37 -6.28 0.26
N LEU A 170 25.77 -6.71 -0.86
CA LEU A 170 24.94 -5.86 -1.73
C LEU A 170 23.45 -6.14 -1.48
N PHE A 171 22.77 -5.21 -0.80
CA PHE A 171 21.32 -5.26 -0.63
C PHE A 171 20.60 -4.91 -1.95
N ARG A 172 19.66 -5.77 -2.37
CA ARG A 172 18.85 -5.60 -3.59
C ARG A 172 17.36 -5.58 -3.23
N ALA A 173 16.59 -4.73 -3.91
CA ALA A 173 15.14 -4.69 -3.81
C ALA A 173 14.51 -5.23 -5.10
N THR A 174 13.30 -5.80 -5.00
CA THR A 174 12.51 -6.20 -6.16
C THR A 174 12.19 -4.98 -7.02
N PRO A 175 12.29 -5.05 -8.36
CA PRO A 175 11.93 -3.94 -9.23
C PRO A 175 10.49 -3.48 -9.00
N VAL A 176 10.27 -2.17 -8.98
CA VAL A 176 8.93 -1.59 -8.87
C VAL A 176 8.20 -1.79 -10.19
N LEU A 177 7.13 -2.57 -10.17
CA LEU A 177 6.23 -2.73 -11.32
C LEU A 177 5.25 -1.56 -11.35
N VAL A 178 5.16 -0.90 -12.50
CA VAL A 178 4.13 0.10 -12.78
C VAL A 178 3.07 -0.55 -13.68
N ALA A 179 1.80 -0.30 -13.38
CA ALA A 179 0.72 -0.66 -14.30
C ALA A 179 0.89 0.19 -15.56
N LEU A 180 1.13 -0.45 -16.70
CA LEU A 180 1.07 0.21 -17.99
C LEU A 180 -0.41 0.28 -18.40
N ASP A 181 -0.92 1.49 -18.51
CA ASP A 181 -2.24 1.75 -19.09
C ASP A 181 -2.17 1.34 -20.57
N GLN A 182 -2.74 0.19 -20.91
CA GLN A 182 -2.93 -0.21 -22.30
C GLN A 182 -4.20 0.51 -22.77
N GLY A 183 -4.01 1.72 -23.31
CA GLY A 183 -5.07 2.50 -23.95
C GLY A 183 -5.61 1.88 -25.22
#